data_AF-A0A2V2U9S9-F1
#
_entry.id   AF-A0A2V2U9S9-F1
#
_cell.length_a   1.000
_cell.length_b   1.000
_cell.length_c   1.000
_cell.angle_alpha   90.00
_cell.angle_beta   90.00
_cell.angle_gamma   90.00
#
_symmetry.space_group_name_H-M   'P 1'
#
loop_
_entity.id
_entity.type
_entity.pdbx_description
1 polymer ?
#
loop_
_entity_poly.entity_id
_entity_poly.type
_entity_poly.pdbx_seq_one_letter_code
_entity_poly.pdbx_strand_id
1 'polypeptide(L)'
;MHPVANIEISEITKIVENAHKYLQISFAEDLYLYCQESDINFPELRDTPNTKWNVYILQPREEIRGLSSKRYEDVYRIVKSKEK
;
A
#
# COMPACT_ATOMS: atom_id res chain seq x y z
N MET A 1 -14.55 -10.69 9.54
CA MET A 1 -14.23 -9.72 10.61
C MET A 1 -13.66 -10.50 11.78
N HIS A 2 -12.46 -10.17 12.24
CA HIS A 2 -11.88 -10.76 13.45
C HIS A 2 -12.25 -9.86 14.65
N PRO A 3 -13.08 -10.33 15.61
CA PRO A 3 -13.45 -9.52 16.76
C PRO A 3 -12.25 -9.32 17.69
N VAL A 4 -11.96 -8.07 18.04
CA VAL A 4 -10.86 -7.70 18.94
C VAL A 4 -11.44 -7.18 20.24
N ALA A 5 -11.09 -7.80 21.37
CA ALA A 5 -11.63 -7.42 22.68
C ALA A 5 -10.98 -6.15 23.27
N ASN A 6 -9.75 -5.83 22.85
CA ASN A 6 -9.02 -4.65 23.31
C ASN A 6 -9.22 -3.48 22.32
N ILE A 7 -9.73 -2.34 22.83
CA ILE A 7 -9.98 -1.13 22.04
C ILE A 7 -8.71 -0.54 21.42
N GLU A 8 -7.58 -0.57 22.13
CA GLU A 8 -6.30 -0.07 21.65
C GLU A 8 -5.80 -0.88 20.45
N ILE A 9 -5.91 -2.21 20.53
CA ILE A 9 -5.55 -3.11 19.42
C ILE A 9 -6.46 -2.84 18.21
N SER A 10 -7.77 -2.61 18.44
CA SER A 10 -8.71 -2.26 17.36
C SER A 10 -8.33 -0.96 16.64
N GLU A 11 -7.98 0.08 17.40
CA GLU A 11 -7.55 1.37 16.84
C GLU A 11 -6.25 1.22 16.04
N ILE A 12 -5.24 0.57 16.60
CA ILE A 12 -3.94 0.35 15.94
C ILE A 12 -4.13 -0.52 14.68
N THR A 13 -5.00 -1.52 14.73
CA THR A 13 -5.30 -2.38 13.56
C THR A 13 -5.75 -1.55 12.37
N LYS A 14 -6.68 -0.60 12.58
CA LYS A 14 -7.16 0.28 11.50
C LYS A 14 -6.03 1.13 10.89
N ILE A 15 -5.11 1.59 11.72
CA ILE A 15 -3.96 2.39 11.31
C ILE A 15 -3.00 1.53 10.47
N VAL A 16 -2.63 0.36 10.98
CA VAL A 16 -1.72 -0.58 10.32
C VAL A 16 -2.29 -1.03 8.98
N GLU A 17 -3.59 -1.37 8.93
CA GLU A 17 -4.25 -1.75 7.67
C GLU A 17 -4.20 -0.64 6.63
N ASN A 18 -4.50 0.61 7.02
CA ASN A 18 -4.47 1.74 6.09
C ASN A 18 -3.04 2.02 5.61
N ALA A 19 -2.06 1.99 6.50
CA ALA A 19 -0.65 2.16 6.15
C ALA A 19 -0.16 1.09 5.16
N HIS A 20 -0.46 -0.18 5.45
CA HIS A 20 -0.09 -1.29 4.58
C HIS A 20 -0.73 -1.16 3.19
N LYS A 21 -2.02 -0.83 3.12
CA LYS A 21 -2.73 -0.61 1.84
C LYS A 21 -2.08 0.51 1.04
N TYR A 22 -1.77 1.64 1.67
CA TYR A 22 -1.16 2.77 0.96
C TYR A 22 0.23 2.45 0.44
N LEU A 23 1.06 1.78 1.23
CA LEU A 23 2.37 1.30 0.78
C LEU A 23 2.26 0.39 -0.44
N GLN A 24 1.34 -0.59 -0.41
CA GLN A 24 1.14 -1.50 -1.53
C GLN A 24 0.62 -0.81 -2.79
N ILE A 25 -0.30 0.15 -2.64
CA ILE A 25 -0.85 0.91 -3.77
C ILE A 25 0.25 1.74 -4.42
N SER A 26 0.97 2.53 -3.63
CA SER A 26 2.02 3.41 -4.15
C SER A 26 3.16 2.63 -4.78
N PHE A 27 3.57 1.50 -4.17
CA PHE A 27 4.56 0.61 -4.79
C PHE A 27 4.11 0.10 -6.17
N ALA A 28 2.85 -0.33 -6.30
CA ALA A 28 2.32 -0.80 -7.58
C ALA A 28 2.23 0.31 -8.64
N GLU A 29 1.87 1.52 -8.23
CA GLU A 29 1.80 2.71 -9.10
C GLU A 29 3.19 3.11 -9.61
N ASP A 30 4.18 3.21 -8.72
CA ASP A 30 5.55 3.58 -9.08
C ASP A 30 6.20 2.50 -9.96
N LEU A 31 5.97 1.22 -9.65
CA LEU A 31 6.45 0.10 -10.46
C LEU A 31 5.84 0.12 -11.86
N TYR A 32 4.55 0.46 -11.98
CA TYR A 32 3.90 0.59 -13.28
C TYR A 32 4.52 1.71 -14.11
N LEU A 33 4.74 2.89 -13.52
CA LEU A 33 5.40 4.01 -14.20
C LEU A 33 6.81 3.65 -14.67
N TYR A 34 7.60 3.01 -13.80
CA TYR A 34 8.92 2.51 -14.19
C TYR A 34 8.84 1.56 -15.39
N CYS A 35 7.88 0.64 -15.41
CA CYS A 35 7.68 -0.25 -16.55
C CYS A 35 7.28 0.49 -17.83
N GLN A 36 6.44 1.53 -17.73
CA GLN A 36 6.09 2.37 -18.89
C GLN A 36 7.31 3.11 -19.45
N GLU A 37 8.14 3.69 -18.58
CA GLU A 37 9.35 4.41 -18.99
C GLU A 37 10.45 3.49 -19.55
N SER A 38 10.45 2.23 -19.11
CA SER A 38 11.47 1.23 -19.48
C SER A 38 11.02 0.25 -20.57
N ASP A 39 9.84 0.43 -21.16
CA ASP A 39 9.22 -0.50 -22.13
C ASP A 39 9.14 -1.96 -21.64
N ILE A 40 8.80 -2.13 -20.35
CA ILE A 40 8.61 -3.44 -19.70
C ILE A 40 7.12 -3.77 -19.65
N ASN A 41 6.77 -5.01 -20.01
CA ASN A 41 5.41 -5.54 -19.88
C ASN A 41 5.01 -5.66 -18.40
N PHE A 42 4.36 -4.63 -17.86
CA PHE A 42 3.95 -4.60 -16.45
C PHE A 42 3.05 -5.77 -16.03
N PRO A 43 1.98 -6.15 -16.77
CA PRO A 43 1.19 -7.33 -16.44
C PRO A 43 2.01 -8.60 -16.22
N GLU A 44 2.96 -8.89 -17.13
CA GLU A 44 3.83 -10.06 -17.04
C GLU A 44 4.79 -9.97 -15.84
N LEU A 45 5.39 -8.80 -15.62
CA LEU A 45 6.25 -8.55 -14.47
C LEU A 45 5.48 -8.70 -13.16
N ARG A 46 4.23 -8.24 -13.09
CA ARG A 46 3.38 -8.30 -11.90
C ARG A 46 2.94 -9.73 -11.59
N ASP A 47 2.58 -10.50 -12.61
CA ASP A 47 2.06 -11.85 -12.42
C ASP A 47 3.15 -12.82 -11.93
N THR A 48 4.40 -12.62 -12.35
CA THR A 48 5.54 -13.45 -11.96
C THR A 48 5.76 -13.55 -10.43
N PRO A 49 5.98 -12.45 -9.67
CA PRO A 49 6.14 -12.49 -8.22
C PRO A 49 4.83 -12.84 -7.50
N ASN A 50 3.66 -12.52 -8.07
CA ASN A 50 2.36 -12.86 -7.48
C ASN A 50 2.07 -14.37 -7.43
N THR A 51 2.90 -15.19 -8.09
CA THR A 51 2.89 -16.66 -7.90
C THR A 51 3.44 -17.11 -6.54
N LYS A 52 4.18 -16.25 -5.83
CA LYS A 52 4.80 -16.58 -4.55
C LYS A 52 3.81 -16.33 -3.43
N TRP A 53 3.72 -17.27 -2.50
CA TRP A 53 2.76 -17.22 -1.38
C TRP A 53 2.89 -15.97 -0.49
N ASN A 54 4.06 -15.33 -0.48
CA ASN A 54 4.42 -14.20 0.37
C ASN A 54 4.53 -12.86 -0.38
N VAL A 55 4.19 -12.81 -1.67
CA VAL A 55 4.29 -11.57 -2.46
C VAL A 55 2.99 -11.33 -3.20
N TYR A 56 2.48 -10.10 -3.10
CA TYR A 56 1.31 -9.66 -3.85
C TYR A 56 1.43 -8.17 -4.22
N ILE A 57 1.59 -7.91 -5.51
CA ILE A 57 1.64 -6.59 -6.13
C ILE A 57 0.23 -6.26 -6.66
N LEU A 58 -0.29 -5.12 -6.23
CA LEU A 58 -1.62 -4.65 -6.63
C LEU A 58 -1.65 -4.25 -8.11
N GLN A 59 -2.85 -4.22 -8.68
CA GLN A 59 -3.07 -3.52 -9.95
C GLN A 59 -3.05 -2.00 -9.66
N PRO A 60 -2.25 -1.20 -10.39
CA PRO A 60 -2.28 0.25 -10.27
C PRO A 60 -3.67 0.78 -10.69
N ARG A 61 -4.12 1.85 -10.04
CA ARG A 61 -5.32 2.59 -10.46
C ARG A 61 -4.87 3.84 -11.20
N GLU A 62 -5.27 3.98 -12.46
CA GLU A 62 -4.83 5.10 -13.33
C GLU A 62 -5.16 6.50 -12.77
N GLU A 63 -6.12 6.60 -11.85
CA GLU A 63 -6.71 7.87 -11.38
C GLU A 63 -6.00 8.50 -10.16
N ILE A 64 -4.96 7.89 -9.56
CA ILE A 64 -4.48 8.24 -8.20
C ILE A 64 -3.06 8.89 -8.19
N ARG A 65 -2.58 9.44 -9.32
CA ARG A 65 -1.22 10.06 -9.41
C ARG A 65 -0.86 11.13 -8.36
N GLY A 66 -1.84 11.77 -7.70
CA GLY A 66 -1.60 12.81 -6.68
C GLY A 66 -1.93 12.42 -5.23
N LEU A 67 -2.51 11.24 -4.99
CA LEU A 67 -3.00 10.84 -3.67
C LEU A 67 -1.95 10.09 -2.83
N SER A 68 -0.92 9.51 -3.45
CA SER A 68 0.10 8.71 -2.76
C SER A 68 0.83 9.52 -1.70
N SER A 69 1.40 10.68 -2.06
CA SER A 69 2.13 11.55 -1.13
C SER A 69 1.28 12.03 0.05
N LYS A 70 0.01 12.37 -0.18
CA LYS A 70 -0.91 12.79 0.89
C LYS A 70 -1.25 11.64 1.86
N ARG A 71 -1.33 10.41 1.34
CA ARG A 71 -1.56 9.19 2.12
C ARG A 71 -0.36 8.78 2.97
N TYR A 72 0.86 9.02 2.50
CA TYR A 72 2.07 8.84 3.33
C TYR A 72 2.06 9.78 4.53
N GLU A 73 1.64 11.04 4.34
CA GLU A 73 1.57 11.99 5.46
C GLU A 73 0.50 11.60 6.47
N ASP A 74 -0.60 11.01 6.04
CA ASP A 74 -1.62 10.50 6.95
C ASP A 74 -1.07 9.35 7.80
N VAL A 75 -0.29 8.42 7.22
CA VAL A 75 0.40 7.36 7.97
C VAL A 75 1.41 7.95 8.96
N TYR A 76 2.25 8.86 8.49
CA TYR A 76 3.29 9.49 9.30
C TYR A 76 2.70 10.26 10.48
N ARG A 77 1.64 11.05 10.25
CA ARG A 77 0.93 11.81 11.30
C ARG A 77 0.33 10.91 12.36
N ILE A 78 -0.20 9.75 11.96
CA ILE A 78 -0.78 8.80 12.91
C ILE A 78 0.30 8.12 13.76
N VAL A 79 1.43 7.72 13.16
CA VAL A 79 2.56 7.16 13.93
C VAL A 79 3.07 8.19 14.94
N LYS A 80 3.19 9.46 14.54
CA LYS A 80 3.64 10.54 15.42
C LYS A 80 2.63 10.96 16.50
N SER A 81 1.34 10.79 16.29
CA SER A 81 0.33 11.18 17.30
C SER A 81 0.27 10.24 18.51
N LYS A 82 0.84 9.03 18.40
CA LYS A 82 0.93 8.03 19.48
C LYS A 82 2.28 8.05 20.22
N GLU A 83 3.23 8.92 19.84
CA GLU A 83 4.51 9.13 20.56
C GLU A 83 4.40 10.16 21.72
N LYS A 84 3.20 10.62 22.08
CA LYS A 84 2.92 11.51 23.21
C LYS A 84 2.23 10.77 24.33
#